data_AF-A0A8W8M8U0-F1
#
_entry.id   AF-A0A8W8M8U0-F1
#
_cell.length_a   1.000
_cell.length_b   1.000
_cell.length_c   1.000
_cell.angle_alpha   90.00
_cell.angle_beta   90.00
_cell.angle_gamma   90.00
#
_symmetry.space_group_name_H-M   'P 1'
#
loop_
_entity.id
_entity.type
_entity.pdbx_description
1 polymer ?
#
loop_
_entity_poly.entity_id
_entity_poly.type
_entity_poly.pdbx_seq_one_letter_code
_entity_poly.pdbx_strand_id
1 'polypeptide(L)'
;MSLATRCKAFELPGVIQQQQTAIECDAALSGDTFIVKKMDDGPLRLFEVYPIICPPNHFGPNCARCRQMCRSCDPITGECTQCNGSYYGENCQHSCPENCLNSTCDQRTGSCYGCVDPYKGKTCEQYIAQFGDRVVSKLGEDFPKPSV
;
A
#
# COMPACT_ATOMS: atom_id res chain seq x y z
N MET A 1 10.34 -21.46 25.19
CA MET A 1 9.95 -20.42 24.20
C MET A 1 9.62 -21.14 22.91
N SER A 2 8.37 -21.06 22.44
CA SER A 2 7.95 -21.64 21.17
C SER A 2 6.98 -20.66 20.52
N LEU A 3 7.40 -20.08 19.39
CA LEU A 3 6.59 -19.22 18.54
C LEU A 3 5.53 -20.09 17.85
N ALA A 4 4.26 -19.90 18.21
CA ALA A 4 3.14 -20.48 17.48
C ALA A 4 2.21 -19.36 17.02
N THR A 5 1.79 -19.48 15.76
CA THR A 5 1.37 -18.45 14.82
C THR A 5 0.04 -17.75 15.12
N ARG A 6 0.01 -16.47 14.74
CA ARG A 6 -1.02 -15.45 14.91
C ARG A 6 -2.12 -15.52 13.83
N CYS A 7 -2.83 -16.64 13.74
CA CYS A 7 -4.20 -16.59 13.22
C CYS A 7 -5.08 -16.36 14.45
N LYS A 8 -5.94 -15.34 14.46
CA LYS A 8 -6.86 -15.14 15.60
C LYS A 8 -7.62 -16.45 15.84
N ALA A 9 -7.71 -16.87 17.09
CA ALA A 9 -8.62 -17.93 17.48
C ALA A 9 -10.02 -17.53 16.98
N PHE A 10 -10.63 -18.37 16.16
CA PHE A 10 -11.99 -18.18 15.71
C PHE A 10 -12.86 -19.20 16.44
N GLU A 11 -13.95 -18.72 17.03
CA GLU A 11 -14.98 -19.56 17.62
C GLU A 11 -16.22 -19.43 16.74
N LEU A 12 -16.83 -20.57 16.42
CA LEU A 12 -18.13 -20.62 15.75
C LEU A 12 -19.18 -21.10 16.77
N PRO A 13 -19.67 -20.23 17.67
CA PRO A 13 -20.65 -20.63 18.67
C PRO A 13 -22.01 -20.92 18.01
N GLY A 14 -22.61 -22.07 18.32
CA GLY A 14 -24.01 -22.38 17.96
C GLY A 14 -24.25 -22.96 16.57
N VAL A 15 -23.23 -23.53 15.91
CA VAL A 15 -23.37 -24.09 14.55
C VAL A 15 -24.10 -25.44 14.57
N ILE A 16 -25.40 -25.41 14.26
CA ILE A 16 -26.25 -26.59 14.02
C ILE A 16 -26.41 -26.91 12.52
N GLN A 17 -25.85 -26.08 11.61
CA GLN A 17 -25.93 -26.20 10.14
C GLN A 17 -24.58 -25.89 9.47
N GLN A 18 -24.41 -26.25 8.18
CA GLN A 18 -23.20 -25.92 7.40
C GLN A 18 -22.99 -24.40 7.32
N GLN A 19 -21.76 -23.93 7.56
CA GLN A 19 -21.38 -22.52 7.43
C GLN A 19 -20.04 -22.38 6.73
N GLN A 20 -19.95 -21.38 5.83
CA GLN A 20 -18.71 -20.98 5.18
C GLN A 20 -18.10 -19.82 5.99
N THR A 21 -16.83 -19.95 6.40
CA THR A 21 -16.08 -18.90 7.08
C THR A 21 -14.71 -18.75 6.47
N ALA A 22 -14.22 -17.51 6.36
CA ALA A 22 -12.82 -17.24 6.06
C ALA A 22 -12.02 -17.23 7.37
N ILE A 23 -10.85 -17.84 7.37
CA ILE A 23 -9.87 -17.70 8.46
C ILE A 23 -8.87 -16.66 7.99
N GLU A 24 -8.81 -15.52 8.69
CA GLU A 24 -7.85 -14.46 8.41
C GLU A 24 -6.69 -14.55 9.40
N CYS A 25 -5.48 -14.58 8.86
CA CYS A 25 -4.25 -14.57 9.65
C CYS A 25 -3.59 -13.19 9.52
N ASP A 26 -2.99 -12.70 10.60
CA ASP A 26 -2.30 -11.39 10.60
C ASP A 26 -1.01 -11.41 9.74
N ALA A 27 -0.63 -12.58 9.22
CA ALA A 27 0.50 -12.80 8.34
C ALA A 27 0.20 -13.91 7.33
N ALA A 28 0.87 -13.88 6.18
CA ALA A 28 0.77 -14.94 5.19
C ALA A 28 1.22 -16.27 5.79
N LEU A 29 0.38 -17.30 5.66
CA LEU A 29 0.79 -18.67 5.94
C LEU A 29 1.79 -19.09 4.86
N SER A 30 2.99 -19.52 5.26
CA SER A 30 4.02 -20.02 4.36
C SER A 30 4.32 -21.49 4.67
N GLY A 31 4.44 -22.30 3.62
CA GLY A 31 4.66 -23.75 3.70
C GLY A 31 3.46 -24.57 3.25
N ASP A 32 3.66 -25.89 3.18
CA ASP A 32 2.73 -26.82 2.55
C ASP A 32 1.70 -27.42 3.52
N THR A 33 1.79 -27.09 4.81
CA THR A 33 0.98 -27.74 5.86
C THR A 33 0.49 -26.73 6.88
N PHE A 34 -0.82 -26.70 7.10
CA PHE A 34 -1.46 -26.03 8.23
C PHE A 34 -2.13 -27.09 9.13
N ILE A 35 -1.99 -26.95 10.45
CA ILE A 35 -2.53 -27.92 11.42
C ILE A 35 -3.74 -27.30 12.11
N VAL A 36 -4.90 -27.95 11.99
CA VAL A 36 -6.10 -27.61 12.77
C VAL A 36 -6.20 -28.59 13.94
N LYS A 37 -6.13 -28.09 15.17
CA LYS A 37 -6.23 -28.92 16.39
C LYS A 37 -7.45 -28.52 17.21
N LYS A 38 -8.37 -29.46 17.41
CA LYS A 38 -9.48 -29.34 18.36
C LYS A 38 -8.96 -29.58 19.79
N MET A 39 -9.40 -28.77 20.76
CA MET A 39 -8.89 -28.78 22.14
C MET A 39 -9.93 -29.26 23.17
N ASP A 40 -11.17 -29.45 22.74
CA ASP A 40 -12.34 -29.88 23.50
C ASP A 40 -12.89 -31.21 22.97
N ASP A 41 -13.88 -31.78 23.66
CA ASP A 41 -14.49 -33.05 23.28
C ASP A 41 -15.50 -32.89 22.12
N GLY A 42 -15.53 -33.88 21.21
CA GLY A 42 -16.47 -33.94 20.08
C GLY A 42 -15.82 -34.01 18.69
N PRO A 43 -16.61 -34.18 17.62
CA PRO A 43 -16.08 -34.32 16.27
C PRO A 43 -15.70 -32.97 15.64
N LEU A 44 -14.51 -32.86 15.05
CA LEU A 44 -14.17 -31.83 14.08
C LEU A 44 -14.52 -32.37 12.68
N ARG A 45 -15.48 -31.75 11.99
CA ARG A 45 -15.86 -32.10 10.62
C ARG A 45 -15.51 -30.96 9.68
N LEU A 46 -14.43 -31.13 8.92
CA LEU A 46 -14.05 -30.24 7.83
C LEU A 46 -14.57 -30.87 6.54
N PHE A 47 -15.41 -30.15 5.80
CA PHE A 47 -15.94 -30.63 4.53
C PHE A 47 -15.02 -30.24 3.38
N GLU A 48 -14.62 -28.97 3.34
CA GLU A 48 -13.87 -28.42 2.23
C GLU A 48 -12.99 -27.27 2.72
N VAL A 49 -11.72 -27.28 2.32
CA VAL A 49 -10.77 -26.21 2.60
C VAL A 49 -10.14 -25.80 1.28
N TYR A 50 -10.45 -24.59 0.82
CA TYR A 50 -9.83 -24.03 -0.37
C TYR A 50 -8.99 -22.81 -0.02
N PRO A 51 -7.76 -22.70 -0.56
CA PRO A 51 -7.03 -21.46 -0.50
C PRO A 51 -7.74 -20.40 -1.35
N ILE A 52 -7.83 -19.18 -0.83
CA ILE A 52 -8.25 -18.03 -1.61
C ILE A 52 -7.08 -17.61 -2.49
N ILE A 53 -7.23 -17.79 -3.80
CA ILE A 53 -6.23 -17.40 -4.80
C ILE A 53 -6.79 -16.20 -5.56
N CYS A 54 -6.16 -15.05 -5.41
CA CYS A 54 -6.55 -13.83 -6.11
C CYS A 54 -5.66 -13.59 -7.35
N PRO A 55 -6.18 -12.91 -8.39
CA PRO A 55 -5.35 -12.37 -9.46
C PRO A 55 -4.31 -11.38 -8.90
N PRO A 56 -3.23 -11.09 -9.66
CA PRO A 56 -2.29 -10.04 -9.27
C PRO A 56 -3.00 -8.72 -8.94
N ASN A 57 -2.48 -7.99 -7.96
CA ASN A 57 -3.00 -6.69 -7.53
C ASN A 57 -4.44 -6.72 -6.94
N HIS A 58 -4.76 -7.78 -6.19
CA HIS A 58 -5.97 -7.89 -5.39
C HIS A 58 -5.63 -8.36 -3.97
N PHE A 59 -6.50 -8.08 -3.00
CA PHE A 59 -6.28 -8.38 -1.59
C PHE A 59 -7.54 -8.82 -0.85
N GLY A 60 -7.33 -9.45 0.30
CA GLY A 60 -8.39 -9.83 1.24
C GLY A 60 -9.26 -11.01 0.77
N PRO A 61 -10.28 -11.38 1.55
CA PRO A 61 -11.08 -12.59 1.32
C PRO A 61 -11.97 -12.51 0.07
N ASN A 62 -12.31 -11.31 -0.37
CA ASN A 62 -13.15 -11.08 -1.55
C ASN A 62 -12.35 -10.75 -2.81
N CYS A 63 -11.02 -10.87 -2.77
CA CYS A 63 -10.12 -10.40 -3.82
C CYS A 63 -10.49 -8.99 -4.28
N ALA A 64 -10.56 -8.04 -3.35
CA ALA A 64 -10.82 -6.64 -3.67
C ALA A 64 -9.63 -6.08 -4.46
N ARG A 65 -9.88 -5.26 -5.49
CA ARG A 65 -8.80 -4.68 -6.30
C ARG A 65 -8.00 -3.69 -5.46
N CYS A 66 -6.67 -3.75 -5.55
CA CYS A 66 -5.80 -2.75 -4.93
C CYS A 66 -6.16 -1.33 -5.42
N ARG A 67 -5.79 -0.32 -4.62
CA ARG A 67 -5.98 1.10 -4.95
C ARG A 67 -5.28 1.44 -6.27
N GLN A 68 -5.95 2.24 -7.12
CA GLN A 68 -5.50 2.51 -8.49
C GLN A 68 -4.11 3.19 -8.59
N MET A 69 -3.75 3.99 -7.59
CA MET A 69 -2.46 4.69 -7.56
C MET A 69 -1.30 3.79 -7.12
N CYS A 70 -1.62 2.55 -6.74
CA CYS A 70 -0.67 1.56 -6.30
C CYS A 70 -0.37 0.60 -7.45
N ARG A 71 0.92 0.43 -7.72
CA ARG A 71 1.42 -0.54 -8.67
C ARG A 71 1.28 -1.96 -8.13
N SER A 72 1.48 -2.12 -6.83
CA SER A 72 1.23 -3.36 -6.08
C SER A 72 0.77 -3.05 -4.66
N CYS A 73 -0.02 -3.95 -4.07
CA CYS A 73 -0.41 -3.89 -2.67
C CYS A 73 -0.21 -5.23 -1.95
N ASP A 74 -0.19 -5.19 -0.62
CA ASP A 74 -0.14 -6.36 0.24
C ASP A 74 -1.42 -7.20 0.03
N PRO A 75 -1.30 -8.53 -0.21
CA PRO A 75 -2.45 -9.37 -0.55
C PRO A 75 -3.38 -9.64 0.64
N ILE A 76 -2.98 -9.30 1.87
CA ILE A 76 -3.78 -9.50 3.08
C ILE A 76 -4.45 -8.18 3.46
N THR A 77 -3.67 -7.13 3.66
CA THR A 77 -4.15 -5.85 4.20
C THR A 77 -4.65 -4.89 3.12
N GLY A 78 -4.15 -5.03 1.89
CA GLY A 78 -4.40 -4.08 0.81
C GLY A 78 -3.54 -2.81 0.85
N GLU A 79 -2.62 -2.70 1.82
CA GLU A 79 -1.69 -1.57 1.94
C GLU A 79 -0.72 -1.52 0.77
N CYS A 80 -0.43 -0.32 0.26
CA CYS A 80 0.37 -0.20 -0.94
C CYS A 80 1.86 -0.52 -0.66
N THR A 81 2.39 -1.47 -1.44
CA THR A 81 3.80 -1.87 -1.36
C THR A 81 4.65 -1.12 -2.37
N GLN A 82 4.05 -0.72 -3.49
CA GLN A 82 4.69 0.12 -4.49
C GLN A 82 3.70 1.11 -5.11
N CYS A 83 4.11 2.38 -5.21
CA CYS A 83 3.34 3.41 -5.90
C CYS A 83 3.64 3.44 -7.41
N ASN A 84 2.66 3.93 -8.17
CA ASN A 84 2.94 4.42 -9.51
C ASN A 84 3.96 5.58 -9.40
N GLY A 85 4.82 5.74 -10.40
CA GLY A 85 5.99 6.64 -10.31
C GLY A 85 5.66 8.11 -10.00
N SER A 86 4.43 8.54 -10.28
CA SER A 86 3.94 9.89 -10.02
C SER A 86 3.24 10.07 -8.67
N TYR A 87 3.29 9.08 -7.78
CA TYR A 87 2.62 9.11 -6.49
C TYR A 87 3.53 8.67 -5.34
N TYR A 88 3.26 9.19 -4.14
CA TYR A 88 3.97 8.86 -2.92
C TYR A 88 3.04 8.86 -1.70
N GLY A 89 3.58 8.42 -0.57
CA GLY A 89 2.88 8.21 0.68
C GLY A 89 2.64 6.73 0.96
N GLU A 90 2.21 6.41 2.19
CA GLU A 90 1.95 5.04 2.63
C GLU A 90 0.98 4.28 1.71
N ASN A 91 -0.03 4.99 1.19
CA ASN A 91 -1.05 4.46 0.30
C ASN A 91 -1.11 5.19 -1.04
N CYS A 92 0.02 5.76 -1.48
CA CYS A 92 0.16 6.48 -2.74
C CYS A 92 -0.90 7.58 -2.91
N GLN A 93 -1.25 8.24 -1.80
CA GLN A 93 -2.34 9.21 -1.73
C GLN A 93 -1.92 10.61 -2.17
N HIS A 94 -0.63 10.87 -2.35
CA HIS A 94 -0.09 12.16 -2.76
C HIS A 94 0.54 12.06 -4.14
N SER A 95 0.32 13.06 -4.99
CA SER A 95 1.02 13.18 -6.28
C SER A 95 2.41 13.76 -6.07
N CYS A 96 3.40 13.30 -6.82
CA CYS A 96 4.73 13.90 -6.83
C CYS A 96 4.67 15.39 -7.22
N PRO A 97 5.57 16.23 -6.69
CA PRO A 97 5.67 17.63 -7.09
C PRO A 97 5.80 17.80 -8.61
N GLU A 98 5.12 18.80 -9.17
CA GLU A 98 5.02 18.99 -10.64
C GLU A 98 6.39 19.17 -11.30
N ASN A 99 7.32 19.84 -10.62
CA ASN A 99 8.65 20.18 -11.15
C ASN A 99 9.71 19.09 -10.90
N CYS A 100 9.31 17.92 -10.38
CA CYS A 100 10.20 16.76 -10.38
C CYS A 100 10.49 16.33 -11.83
N LEU A 101 11.70 15.84 -12.09
CA LEU A 101 12.05 15.23 -13.37
C LEU A 101 11.12 14.05 -13.69
N ASN A 102 10.51 14.07 -14.87
CA ASN A 102 9.50 13.09 -15.32
C ASN A 102 8.29 12.95 -14.37
N SER A 103 8.05 13.95 -13.50
CA SER A 103 7.03 13.89 -12.44
C SER A 103 7.17 12.67 -11.53
N THR A 104 8.41 12.21 -11.31
CA THR A 104 8.69 11.06 -10.43
C THR A 104 9.41 11.46 -9.16
N CYS A 105 9.07 10.79 -8.06
CA CYS A 105 9.61 11.07 -6.74
C CYS A 105 9.74 9.78 -5.93
N ASP A 106 10.49 9.86 -4.83
CA ASP A 106 10.60 8.79 -3.87
C ASP A 106 9.23 8.49 -3.24
N GLN A 107 8.78 7.25 -3.38
CA GLN A 107 7.41 6.85 -3.01
C GLN A 107 7.10 6.99 -1.50
N ARG A 108 8.11 7.08 -0.62
CA ARG A 108 7.89 7.23 0.83
C ARG A 108 7.98 8.68 1.28
N THR A 109 8.93 9.43 0.72
CA THR A 109 9.25 10.79 1.17
C THR A 109 8.69 11.89 0.28
N GLY A 110 8.33 11.58 -0.97
CA GLY A 110 7.94 12.57 -1.98
C GLY A 110 9.12 13.37 -2.55
N SER A 111 10.36 13.02 -2.21
CA SER A 111 11.55 13.73 -2.70
C SER A 111 11.80 13.44 -4.18
N CYS A 112 11.99 14.47 -4.99
CA CYS A 112 12.33 14.33 -6.40
C CYS A 112 13.76 13.78 -6.57
N TYR A 113 13.96 12.93 -7.58
CA TYR A 113 15.30 12.48 -7.98
C TYR A 113 16.11 13.57 -8.73
N GLY A 114 15.41 14.58 -9.24
CA GLY A 114 15.96 15.76 -9.88
C GLY A 114 14.87 16.78 -10.14
N CYS A 115 15.25 18.04 -10.34
CA CYS A 115 14.33 19.13 -10.67
C CYS A 115 14.48 19.55 -12.11
N VAL A 116 13.36 19.91 -12.74
CA VAL A 116 13.39 20.65 -14.00
C VAL A 116 13.92 22.05 -13.73
N ASP A 117 14.82 22.55 -14.57
CA ASP A 117 15.32 23.91 -14.42
C ASP A 117 14.18 24.95 -14.63
N PRO A 118 14.16 26.07 -13.88
CA PRO A 118 15.15 26.50 -12.90
C PRO A 118 14.80 26.14 -11.44
N TYR A 119 14.02 25.08 -11.20
CA TYR A 119 13.61 24.69 -9.84
C TYR A 119 14.72 23.94 -9.09
N LYS A 120 14.74 24.09 -7.76
CA LYS A 120 15.66 23.38 -6.85
C LYS A 120 14.94 22.96 -5.56
N GLY A 121 15.68 22.28 -4.68
CA GLY A 121 15.18 21.73 -3.41
C GLY A 121 14.78 20.25 -3.52
N LYS A 122 14.47 19.61 -2.39
CA LYS A 122 14.11 18.18 -2.34
C LYS A 122 12.78 17.87 -3.05
N THR A 123 11.86 18.83 -3.07
CA THR A 123 10.53 18.73 -3.69
C THR A 123 10.38 19.60 -4.93
N CYS A 124 11.46 20.27 -5.40
CA CYS A 124 11.44 21.14 -6.57
C CYS A 124 10.40 22.28 -6.52
N GLU A 125 10.05 22.74 -5.32
CA GLU A 125 9.10 23.85 -5.09
C GLU A 125 9.79 25.22 -5.03
N GLN A 126 11.14 25.25 -5.05
CA GLN A 126 11.90 26.48 -4.97
C GLN A 126 12.25 26.95 -6.38
N TYR A 127 11.57 28.01 -6.84
CA TYR A 127 11.90 28.64 -8.11
C TYR A 127 13.13 29.54 -7.93
N ILE A 128 14.12 29.38 -8.81
CA ILE A 128 15.26 30.27 -8.88
C ILE A 128 15.08 31.20 -10.08
N ALA A 129 14.83 32.48 -9.81
CA ALA A 129 14.86 33.51 -10.83
C ALA A 129 16.30 34.01 -10.98
N GLN A 130 16.84 33.94 -12.20
CA GLN A 130 18.09 34.63 -12.55
C GLN A 130 17.75 35.98 -13.18
N PHE A 131 18.14 37.06 -12.51
CA PHE A 131 18.10 38.42 -13.05
C PHE A 131 19.53 38.97 -13.11
N GLY A 132 20.19 38.81 -14.26
CA GLY A 132 21.63 39.11 -14.39
C GLY A 132 22.48 38.19 -13.49
N ASP A 133 23.48 38.75 -12.79
CA ASP A 133 24.38 37.99 -11.90
C ASP A 133 23.78 37.68 -10.51
N ARG A 134 22.49 37.99 -10.28
CA ARG A 134 21.83 37.75 -8.98
C ARG A 134 20.86 36.58 -9.04
N VAL A 135 21.12 35.61 -8.15
CA VAL A 135 20.28 34.43 -7.91
C VAL A 135 19.29 34.75 -6.78
N VAL A 136 17.99 34.74 -7.07
CA VAL A 136 16.95 34.92 -6.04
C VAL A 136 16.10 33.66 -5.96
N SER A 137 16.08 33.02 -4.78
CA SER A 137 15.23 31.88 -4.47
C SER A 137 13.92 32.36 -3.83
N LYS A 138 12.77 32.08 -4.47
CA LYS A 138 11.43 32.29 -3.89
C LYS A 138 10.79 30.92 -3.59
N LEU A 139 10.26 30.75 -2.37
CA LEU A 139 9.39 29.62 -2.03
C LEU A 139 7.99 29.88 -2.59
N GLY A 140 7.47 28.92 -3.34
CA GLY A 140 6.33 29.09 -4.25
C GLY A 140 4.96 29.27 -3.61
N GLU A 141 4.67 30.45 -3.04
CA GLU A 141 3.29 30.85 -2.70
C GLU A 141 2.86 32.24 -3.24
N ASP A 142 3.70 32.94 -4.01
CA ASP A 142 3.32 34.24 -4.58
C ASP A 142 3.64 34.32 -6.08
N PHE A 143 2.91 33.53 -6.88
CA PHE A 143 2.80 33.78 -8.31
C PHE A 143 1.34 34.00 -8.69
N PRO A 144 0.97 35.16 -9.27
CA PRO A 144 -0.30 35.28 -9.96
C PRO A 144 -0.32 34.26 -11.11
N LYS A 145 -1.39 33.45 -11.16
CA LYS A 145 -1.64 32.56 -12.31
C LYS A 145 -1.60 33.40 -13.59
N PRO A 146 -0.97 32.91 -14.68
CA PRO A 146 -1.06 33.58 -15.96
C PRO A 146 -2.54 33.73 -16.30
N SER A 147 -2.98 34.98 -16.40
CA SER A 147 -4.30 35.32 -16.89
C SER A 147 -4.27 35.06 -18.40
N VAL A 148 -5.11 34.13 -18.86
CA VAL A 148 -5.40 33.93 -20.29
C VAL A 148 -6.07 35.17 -20.84
#